data_AF-A0A8H5IAP9-F1
#
_entry.id   AF-A0A8H5IAP9-F1
#
_cell.length_a   1.000
_cell.length_b   1.000
_cell.length_c   1.000
_cell.angle_alpha   90.00
_cell.angle_beta   90.00
_cell.angle_gamma   90.00
#
_symmetry.space_group_name_H-M   'P 1'
#
loop_
_entity.id
_entity.type
_entity.pdbx_description
1 polymer ?
#
loop_
_entity_poly.entity_id
_entity_poly.type
_entity_poly.pdbx_seq_one_letter_code
_entity_poly.pdbx_strand_id
1 'polypeptide(L)'
;MRVLGLLGGTTYNATLLYYKQINAYVQHRLGGGHSSKLLLHSFDHAELFSFVQAGNYNEVSRQVCTAAKSLKSIGAEAIVLCVNTNHRWAEDVENATGLPLLHIIDFAGDAIVKAGLKKVALLGTKISMEQDFLKGRLERRFGVEVLVPKGEENTASVKGVLSGSD
;
A
#
# COMPACT_ATOMS: atom_id res chain seq x y z
N MET A 1 17.36 7.90 13.24
CA MET A 1 16.23 7.60 12.33
C MET A 1 16.64 6.46 11.42
N ARG A 2 15.77 5.44 11.30
CA ARG A 2 15.99 4.28 10.43
C ARG A 2 15.79 4.63 8.96
N VAL A 3 16.41 3.89 8.05
CA VAL A 3 16.23 4.03 6.60
C VAL A 3 14.99 3.28 6.14
N LEU A 4 14.07 3.96 5.46
CA LEU A 4 12.81 3.37 4.99
C LEU A 4 12.88 3.07 3.49
N GLY A 5 12.55 1.85 3.09
CA GLY A 5 12.42 1.43 1.70
C GLY A 5 10.98 1.64 1.21
N LEU A 6 10.81 2.43 0.15
CA LEU A 6 9.55 2.69 -0.51
C LEU A 6 9.47 1.91 -1.82
N LEU A 7 8.44 1.09 -1.97
CA LEU A 7 8.06 0.42 -3.20
C LEU A 7 6.86 1.15 -3.78
N GLY A 8 7.10 2.02 -4.77
CA GLY A 8 6.10 2.90 -5.36
C GLY A 8 6.12 2.91 -6.88
N GLY A 9 5.48 3.90 -7.49
CA GLY A 9 5.45 4.06 -8.95
C GLY A 9 4.19 3.49 -9.60
N THR A 10 3.26 2.95 -8.82
CA THR A 10 2.05 2.28 -9.32
C THR A 10 0.75 2.92 -8.78
N THR A 11 0.50 4.22 -8.98
CA THR A 11 1.22 5.17 -9.83
C THR A 11 2.18 6.07 -9.05
N TYR A 12 3.02 6.84 -9.74
CA TYR A 12 3.96 7.78 -9.12
C TYR A 12 3.27 8.88 -8.28
N ASN A 13 2.02 9.23 -8.61
CA ASN A 13 1.25 10.24 -7.88
C ASN A 13 1.09 9.88 -6.40
N ALA A 14 0.82 8.61 -6.09
CA ALA A 14 0.73 8.14 -4.71
C ALA A 14 2.10 8.22 -4.02
N THR A 15 3.17 7.78 -4.70
CA THR A 15 4.55 7.84 -4.16
C THR A 15 4.95 9.26 -3.78
N LEU A 16 4.59 10.26 -4.59
CA LEU A 16 4.88 11.66 -4.31
C LEU A 16 4.26 12.10 -2.97
N LEU A 17 3.03 11.67 -2.69
CA LEU A 17 2.36 11.94 -1.42
C LEU A 17 3.10 11.26 -0.25
N TYR A 18 3.48 9.99 -0.39
CA TYR A 18 4.27 9.30 0.64
C TYR A 18 5.57 10.05 0.96
N TYR A 19 6.37 10.38 -0.07
CA TYR A 19 7.62 11.11 0.10
C TYR A 19 7.40 12.45 0.81
N LYS A 20 6.41 13.23 0.36
CA LYS A 20 6.10 14.54 0.93
C LYS A 20 5.67 14.43 2.40
N GLN A 21 4.74 13.53 2.72
CA GLN A 21 4.20 13.40 4.07
C GLN A 21 5.25 12.87 5.06
N ILE A 22 6.06 11.89 4.67
CA ILE A 22 7.11 11.35 5.54
C ILE A 22 8.15 12.43 5.86
N ASN A 23 8.61 13.19 4.86
CA ASN A 23 9.55 14.29 5.10
C ASN A 23 8.95 15.40 5.96
N ALA A 24 7.71 15.81 5.68
CA ALA A 24 7.01 16.82 6.48
C ALA A 24 6.87 16.38 7.95
N TYR A 25 6.54 15.12 8.19
CA TYR A 25 6.45 14.58 9.56
C TYR A 25 7.81 14.57 10.28
N VAL A 26 8.88 14.15 9.59
CA VAL A 26 10.24 14.16 10.15
C VAL A 26 10.70 15.58 10.48
N GLN A 27 10.49 16.53 9.56
CA GLN A 27 10.83 17.93 9.77
C GLN A 27 10.05 18.51 10.95
N HIS A 28 8.74 18.23 11.03
CA HIS A 28 7.91 18.66 12.15
C HIS A 28 8.40 18.10 13.50
N ARG A 29 8.83 16.83 13.54
CA ARG A 29 9.27 16.17 14.78
C ARG A 29 10.67 16.56 15.22
N LEU A 30 11.60 16.79 14.29
CA LEU A 30 13.01 17.03 14.60
C LEU A 30 13.44 18.50 14.44
N GLY A 31 12.63 19.32 13.77
CA GLY A 31 12.89 20.74 13.54
C GLY A 31 13.95 21.02 12.47
N GLY A 32 14.19 22.31 12.21
CA GLY A 32 15.24 22.78 11.31
C GLY A 32 15.12 22.24 9.88
N GLY A 33 16.26 21.87 9.30
CA GLY A 33 16.38 21.31 7.95
C GLY A 33 16.35 19.78 7.90
N HIS A 34 15.83 19.10 8.92
CA HIS A 34 15.81 17.63 8.95
C HIS A 34 14.87 17.05 7.89
N SER A 35 15.37 16.06 7.15
CA SER A 35 14.62 15.26 6.18
C SER A 35 14.76 13.76 6.49
N SER A 36 13.85 12.96 5.94
CA SER A 36 13.82 11.52 6.15
C SER A 36 14.88 10.77 5.33
N LYS A 37 15.38 9.64 5.85
CA LYS A 37 16.28 8.73 5.12
C LYS A 37 15.44 7.73 4.34
N LEU A 38 15.32 7.92 3.02
CA LEU A 38 14.46 7.10 2.15
C LEU A 38 15.28 6.45 1.04
N LEU A 39 14.92 5.22 0.71
CA LEU A 39 15.30 4.55 -0.53
C LEU A 39 14.02 4.27 -1.31
N LEU A 40 13.98 4.63 -2.59
CA LEU A 40 12.79 4.47 -3.42
C LEU A 40 13.10 3.58 -4.61
N HIS A 41 12.34 2.51 -4.75
CA HIS A 41 12.17 1.83 -6.03
C HIS A 41 10.83 2.26 -6.63
N SER A 42 10.88 2.87 -7.82
CA SER A 42 9.70 3.28 -8.56
C SER A 42 9.52 2.36 -9.76
N PHE A 43 8.47 1.53 -9.73
CA PHE A 43 8.12 0.67 -10.85
C PHE A 43 7.60 1.50 -12.04
N ASP A 44 7.75 0.98 -13.25
CA ASP A 44 6.88 1.34 -14.35
C ASP A 44 5.49 0.75 -14.09
N HIS A 45 4.49 1.63 -13.94
CA HIS A 45 3.11 1.21 -13.68
C HIS A 45 2.55 0.35 -14.81
N ALA A 46 2.78 0.72 -16.06
CA ALA A 46 2.19 0.06 -17.21
C ALA A 46 2.70 -1.37 -17.34
N GLU A 47 4.02 -1.55 -17.16
CA GLU A 47 4.66 -2.88 -17.16
C GLU A 47 4.10 -3.76 -16.05
N LEU A 48 4.16 -3.30 -14.79
CA LEU A 48 3.73 -4.12 -13.65
C LEU A 48 2.23 -4.44 -13.71
N PHE A 49 1.41 -3.47 -14.15
CA PHE A 49 -0.04 -3.65 -14.24
C PHE A 49 -0.46 -4.57 -15.39
N SER A 50 0.33 -4.69 -16.46
CA SER A 50 0.07 -5.65 -17.54
C SER A 50 0.03 -7.09 -17.02
N PHE A 51 0.91 -7.44 -16.08
CA PHE A 51 0.90 -8.76 -15.43
C PHE A 51 -0.32 -8.96 -14.52
N VAL A 52 -0.76 -7.91 -13.84
CA VAL A 52 -2.00 -7.94 -13.04
C VAL A 52 -3.22 -8.21 -13.93
N GLN A 53 -3.31 -7.54 -15.08
CA GLN A 53 -4.38 -7.75 -16.05
C GLN A 53 -4.36 -9.15 -16.67
N ALA A 54 -3.17 -9.67 -16.95
CA ALA A 54 -2.98 -11.03 -17.46
C ALA A 54 -3.18 -12.13 -16.38
N GLY A 55 -3.46 -11.77 -15.12
CA GLY A 55 -3.58 -12.72 -14.02
C GLY A 55 -2.24 -13.35 -13.58
N ASN A 56 -1.12 -12.83 -14.08
CA ASN A 56 0.23 -13.34 -13.76
C ASN A 56 0.74 -12.76 -12.44
N TYR A 57 0.07 -13.10 -11.34
CA TYR A 57 0.41 -12.59 -10.01
C TYR A 57 1.77 -13.09 -9.49
N ASN A 58 2.26 -14.22 -9.99
CA ASN A 58 3.57 -14.76 -9.63
C ASN A 58 4.69 -13.86 -10.16
N GLU A 59 4.53 -13.33 -11.38
CA GLU A 59 5.50 -12.40 -11.94
C GLU A 59 5.50 -11.06 -11.20
N VAL A 60 4.33 -10.55 -10.83
CA VAL A 60 4.24 -9.34 -9.97
C VAL A 60 4.94 -9.58 -8.63
N SER A 61 4.67 -10.72 -7.98
CA SER A 61 5.33 -11.09 -6.73
C SER A 61 6.86 -11.12 -6.88
N ARG A 62 7.35 -11.75 -7.95
CA ARG A 62 8.79 -11.83 -8.27
C ARG A 62 9.40 -10.43 -8.40
N GLN A 63 8.77 -9.53 -9.15
CA GLN A 63 9.28 -8.17 -9.37
C GLN A 63 9.27 -7.35 -8.08
N VAL A 64 8.16 -7.36 -7.34
CA VAL A 64 8.02 -6.62 -6.08
C VAL A 64 9.03 -7.13 -5.04
N CYS A 65 9.20 -8.45 -4.91
CA CYS A 65 10.18 -9.03 -4.00
C CYS A 65 11.63 -8.73 -4.42
N THR A 66 11.92 -8.71 -5.72
CA THR A 66 13.26 -8.36 -6.23
C THR A 66 13.62 -6.91 -5.89
N ALA A 67 12.68 -5.99 -6.13
CA ALA A 67 12.85 -4.60 -5.73
C ALA A 67 13.05 -4.45 -4.22
N ALA A 68 12.23 -5.15 -3.41
CA ALA A 68 12.35 -5.12 -1.95
C ALA A 68 13.72 -5.62 -1.45
N LYS A 69 14.23 -6.73 -2.03
CA LYS A 69 15.56 -7.26 -1.74
C LYS A 69 16.67 -6.28 -2.13
N SER A 70 16.52 -5.58 -3.25
CA SER A 70 17.46 -4.54 -3.66
C SER A 70 17.50 -3.40 -2.64
N LEU A 71 16.34 -2.90 -2.19
CA LEU A 71 16.27 -1.88 -1.14
C LEU A 71 16.92 -2.36 0.18
N LYS A 72 16.67 -3.61 0.58
CA LYS A 72 17.36 -4.23 1.73
C LYS A 72 18.87 -4.22 1.55
N SER A 73 19.38 -4.64 0.37
CA SER A 73 20.82 -4.76 0.13
C SER A 73 21.56 -3.42 0.20
N ILE A 74 20.87 -2.30 0.00
CA ILE A 74 21.43 -0.95 0.08
C ILE A 74 21.05 -0.23 1.39
N GLY A 75 20.53 -0.97 2.38
CA GLY A 75 20.40 -0.49 3.76
C GLY A 75 18.99 -0.12 4.23
N ALA A 76 17.92 -0.50 3.52
CA ALA A 76 16.57 -0.35 4.06
C ALA A 76 16.38 -1.22 5.32
N GLU A 77 15.78 -0.63 6.36
CA GLU A 77 15.52 -1.29 7.65
C GLU A 77 14.03 -1.64 7.84
N ALA A 78 13.15 -1.14 6.97
CA ALA A 78 11.72 -1.46 6.90
C ALA A 78 11.20 -1.17 5.48
N ILE A 79 10.09 -1.80 5.08
CA ILE A 79 9.48 -1.63 3.76
C ILE A 79 8.08 -1.01 3.88
N VAL A 80 7.75 -0.10 2.95
CA VAL A 80 6.41 0.44 2.71
C VAL A 80 6.02 0.18 1.25
N LEU A 81 4.81 -0.34 1.07
CA LEU A 81 4.17 -0.42 -0.24
C LEU A 81 3.34 0.85 -0.43
N CYS A 82 3.66 1.66 -1.43
CA CYS A 82 3.01 2.96 -1.64
C CYS A 82 1.70 2.89 -2.46
N VAL A 83 1.07 1.71 -2.51
CA VAL A 83 -0.22 1.51 -3.18
C VAL A 83 -1.01 0.39 -2.48
N ASN A 84 -2.32 0.60 -2.31
CA ASN A 84 -3.21 -0.36 -1.64
C ASN A 84 -3.17 -1.74 -2.31
N THR A 85 -3.30 -1.81 -3.63
CA THR A 85 -3.34 -3.09 -4.37
C THR A 85 -2.10 -3.95 -4.14
N ASN A 86 -0.91 -3.35 -3.98
CA ASN A 86 0.33 -4.12 -3.82
C ASN A 86 0.42 -4.80 -2.46
N HIS A 87 -0.41 -4.44 -1.47
CA HIS A 87 -0.49 -5.16 -0.21
C HIS A 87 -0.94 -6.61 -0.37
N ARG A 88 -1.47 -7.00 -1.54
CA ARG A 88 -1.64 -8.40 -1.93
C ARG A 88 -0.36 -9.22 -1.78
N TRP A 89 0.80 -8.62 -2.03
CA TRP A 89 2.12 -9.26 -1.96
C TRP A 89 2.89 -8.86 -0.69
N ALA A 90 2.22 -8.34 0.34
CA ALA A 90 2.89 -7.91 1.56
C ALA A 90 3.62 -9.05 2.27
N GLU A 91 2.97 -10.22 2.41
CA GLU A 91 3.60 -11.39 3.04
C GLU A 91 4.78 -11.90 2.22
N ASP A 92 4.66 -11.94 0.89
CA ASP A 92 5.75 -12.33 -0.01
C ASP A 92 6.97 -11.43 0.20
N VAL A 93 6.76 -10.11 0.28
CA VAL A 93 7.83 -9.13 0.49
C VAL A 93 8.47 -9.26 1.87
N GLU A 94 7.66 -9.43 2.92
CA GLU A 94 8.15 -9.62 4.28
C GLU A 94 8.98 -10.90 4.39
N ASN A 95 8.50 -12.01 3.82
CA ASN A 95 9.24 -13.28 3.78
C ASN A 95 10.51 -13.19 2.92
N ALA A 96 10.45 -12.53 1.77
CA ALA A 96 11.56 -12.37 0.83
C ALA A 96 12.71 -11.53 1.41
N THR A 97 12.39 -10.57 2.27
CA THR A 97 13.38 -9.63 2.83
C THR A 97 13.72 -9.93 4.28
N GLY A 98 12.83 -10.52 5.07
CA GLY A 98 12.93 -10.57 6.53
C GLY A 98 12.91 -9.19 7.20
N LEU A 99 12.54 -8.14 6.48
CA LEU A 99 12.37 -6.79 7.03
C LEU A 99 10.93 -6.59 7.46
N PRO A 100 10.69 -5.78 8.51
CA PRO A 100 9.33 -5.42 8.89
C PRO A 100 8.66 -4.65 7.74
N LEU A 101 7.46 -5.08 7.36
CA LEU A 101 6.62 -4.37 6.41
C LEU A 101 5.55 -3.56 7.14
N LEU A 102 5.53 -2.25 6.91
CA LEU A 102 4.54 -1.34 7.49
C LEU A 102 3.25 -1.43 6.68
N HIS A 103 2.35 -2.33 7.09
CA HIS A 103 1.15 -2.62 6.32
C HIS A 103 0.10 -1.53 6.49
N ILE A 104 -0.43 -0.96 5.40
CA ILE A 104 -1.36 0.18 5.45
C ILE A 104 -2.61 -0.08 6.30
N ILE A 105 -3.16 -1.30 6.22
CA ILE A 105 -4.32 -1.73 7.00
C ILE A 105 -4.05 -1.76 8.49
N ASP A 106 -2.82 -1.99 8.95
CA ASP A 106 -2.57 -2.01 10.38
C ASP A 106 -2.76 -0.61 10.99
N PHE A 107 -2.35 0.43 10.28
CA PHE A 107 -2.57 1.82 10.67
C PHE A 107 -4.04 2.26 10.52
N ALA A 108 -4.70 1.83 9.43
CA ALA A 108 -6.11 2.15 9.21
C ALA A 108 -7.01 1.45 10.26
N GLY A 109 -6.74 0.19 10.57
CA GLY A 109 -7.46 -0.58 11.59
C GLY A 109 -7.33 0.05 12.97
N ASP A 110 -6.11 0.43 13.37
CA ASP A 110 -5.89 1.16 14.63
C ASP A 110 -6.71 2.45 14.70
N ALA A 111 -6.76 3.22 13.61
CA ALA A 111 -7.53 4.47 13.56
C ALA A 111 -9.04 4.22 13.66
N ILE A 112 -9.55 3.19 12.96
CA ILE A 112 -10.97 2.78 12.98
C ILE A 112 -11.38 2.37 14.40
N VAL A 113 -10.57 1.52 15.06
CA VAL A 113 -10.85 1.05 16.42
C VAL A 113 -10.80 2.22 17.42
N LYS A 114 -9.83 3.12 17.30
CA LYS A 114 -9.75 4.33 18.14
C LYS A 114 -10.95 5.25 17.96
N ALA A 115 -11.54 5.28 16.77
CA ALA A 115 -12.78 6.02 16.50
C ALA A 115 -14.04 5.30 17.04
N GLY A 116 -13.92 4.12 17.66
CA GLY A 116 -15.05 3.33 18.16
C GLY A 116 -15.91 2.69 17.06
N LEU A 117 -15.41 2.66 15.83
CA LEU A 117 -16.13 2.12 14.68
C LEU A 117 -15.94 0.60 14.61
N LYS A 118 -17.04 -0.14 14.43
CA LYS A 118 -17.06 -1.60 14.29
C LYS A 118 -17.40 -2.08 12.89
N LYS A 119 -17.84 -1.17 12.01
CA LYS A 119 -18.32 -1.44 10.67
C LYS A 119 -17.97 -0.27 9.75
N VAL A 120 -17.31 -0.55 8.63
CA VAL A 120 -16.85 0.47 7.68
C VAL A 120 -17.08 0.05 6.23
N ALA A 121 -17.13 1.02 5.31
CA ALA A 121 -17.09 0.75 3.88
C ALA A 121 -15.64 0.79 3.36
N LEU A 122 -15.26 -0.16 2.50
CA LEU A 122 -14.01 -0.15 1.76
C LEU A 122 -14.28 0.20 0.30
N LEU A 123 -13.77 1.36 -0.12
CA LEU A 123 -13.82 1.83 -1.50
C LEU A 123 -12.42 1.81 -2.09
N GLY A 124 -12.29 1.37 -3.34
CA GLY A 124 -11.00 1.25 -4.01
C GLY A 124 -11.13 0.61 -5.38
N THR A 125 -10.01 0.13 -5.91
CA THR A 125 -10.04 -0.67 -7.14
C THR A 125 -10.85 -1.95 -6.93
N LYS A 126 -11.41 -2.51 -8.00
CA LYS A 126 -12.12 -3.81 -7.97
C LYS A 126 -11.32 -4.88 -7.23
N ILE A 127 -10.01 -4.98 -7.52
CA ILE A 127 -9.08 -5.91 -6.87
C ILE A 127 -9.02 -5.68 -5.35
N SER A 128 -8.94 -4.43 -4.90
CA SER A 128 -8.85 -4.08 -3.48
C SER A 128 -10.15 -4.36 -2.72
N MET A 129 -11.30 -4.23 -3.39
CA MET A 129 -12.61 -4.44 -2.77
C MET A 129 -13.03 -5.92 -2.78
N GLU A 130 -12.74 -6.65 -3.85
CA GLU A 130 -13.22 -8.04 -4.01
C GLU A 130 -12.30 -9.08 -3.37
N GLN A 131 -11.01 -8.79 -3.24
CA GLN A 131 -10.05 -9.74 -2.67
C GLN A 131 -9.84 -9.54 -1.17
N ASP A 132 -9.41 -10.60 -0.50
CA ASP A 132 -9.37 -10.68 0.96
C ASP A 132 -8.21 -9.91 1.62
N PHE A 133 -7.17 -9.51 0.88
CA PHE A 133 -5.91 -9.04 1.48
C PHE A 133 -6.02 -7.72 2.28
N LEU A 134 -6.98 -6.84 1.96
CA LEU A 134 -7.29 -5.65 2.78
C LEU A 134 -8.43 -5.93 3.77
N LYS A 135 -9.57 -6.35 3.22
CA LYS A 135 -10.81 -6.62 3.97
C LYS A 135 -10.58 -7.65 5.08
N GLY A 136 -10.06 -8.81 4.71
CA GLY A 136 -9.82 -9.90 5.64
C GLY A 136 -8.80 -9.53 6.71
N ARG A 137 -7.81 -8.68 6.40
CA ARG A 137 -6.87 -8.19 7.41
C ARG A 137 -7.54 -7.25 8.43
N LEU A 138 -8.44 -6.36 7.99
CA LEU A 138 -9.27 -5.54 8.89
C LEU A 138 -10.14 -6.42 9.79
N GLU A 139 -10.85 -7.38 9.20
CA GLU A 139 -11.76 -8.28 9.92
C GLU A 139 -11.00 -9.14 10.93
N ARG A 140 -9.92 -9.82 10.51
CA ARG A 140 -9.17 -10.75 11.36
C ARG A 140 -8.35 -10.07 12.45
N ARG A 141 -7.69 -8.94 12.17
CA ARG A 141 -6.80 -8.28 13.15
C ARG A 141 -7.51 -7.29 14.06
N PHE A 142 -8.59 -6.67 13.58
CA PHE A 142 -9.24 -5.56 14.28
C PHE A 142 -10.71 -5.83 14.63
N GLY A 143 -11.30 -6.94 14.16
CA GLY A 143 -12.70 -7.26 14.42
C GLY A 143 -13.68 -6.25 13.80
N VAL A 144 -13.26 -5.58 12.72
CA VAL A 144 -14.05 -4.57 12.01
C VAL A 144 -14.79 -5.24 10.85
N GLU A 145 -16.11 -5.15 10.82
CA GLU A 145 -16.91 -5.59 9.68
C GLU A 145 -16.67 -4.67 8.47
N VAL A 146 -16.34 -5.24 7.31
CA VAL A 146 -16.05 -4.46 6.10
C VAL A 146 -17.13 -4.68 5.05
N LEU A 147 -17.83 -3.61 4.72
CA LEU A 147 -18.76 -3.54 3.61
C LEU A 147 -18.04 -3.14 2.33
N VAL A 148 -18.36 -3.81 1.24
CA VAL A 148 -17.92 -3.43 -0.11
C VAL A 148 -19.15 -3.25 -1.00
N PRO A 149 -19.16 -2.28 -1.92
CA PRO A 149 -20.25 -2.13 -2.86
C PRO A 149 -20.47 -3.42 -3.66
N LYS A 150 -21.74 -3.80 -3.83
CA LYS A 150 -22.13 -5.00 -4.60
C LYS A 150 -22.74 -4.57 -5.94
N GLY A 151 -22.51 -5.37 -6.98
CA GLY A 151 -23.03 -5.14 -8.32
C GLY A 151 -22.10 -4.29 -9.20
N GLU A 152 -22.19 -4.50 -10.51
CA GLU A 152 -21.31 -3.86 -11.49
C GLU A 152 -21.50 -2.34 -11.54
N GLU A 153 -22.74 -1.85 -11.44
CA GLU A 153 -23.07 -0.42 -11.45
C GLU A 153 -22.37 0.33 -10.30
N ASN A 154 -22.52 -0.15 -9.06
CA ASN A 154 -21.87 0.47 -7.90
C ASN A 154 -20.33 0.41 -7.99
N THR A 155 -19.78 -0.67 -8.57
CA THR A 155 -18.34 -0.79 -8.79
C THR A 155 -17.85 0.18 -9.86
N ALA A 156 -18.66 0.44 -10.89
CA ALA A 156 -18.38 1.43 -11.92
C ALA A 156 -18.44 2.86 -11.37
N SER A 157 -19.42 3.20 -10.53
CA SER A 157 -19.50 4.51 -9.86
C SER A 157 -18.29 4.76 -8.96
N VAL A 158 -17.82 3.74 -8.21
CA VAL A 158 -16.58 3.88 -7.44
C VAL A 158 -15.38 4.16 -8.35
N LYS A 159 -15.32 3.49 -9.50
CA LYS A 159 -14.24 3.73 -10.48
C LYS A 159 -14.28 5.16 -11.02
N GLY A 160 -15.45 5.69 -11.36
CA GLY A 160 -15.61 7.07 -11.86
C GLY A 160 -15.18 8.12 -10.84
N VAL A 161 -15.55 7.95 -9.57
CA VAL A 161 -15.05 8.80 -8.46
C VAL A 161 -13.53 8.72 -8.32
N LEU A 162 -12.94 7.52 -8.40
CA LEU A 162 -11.49 7.34 -8.27
C LEU A 162 -10.69 7.92 -9.46
N SER A 163 -11.27 7.95 -10.66
CA SER A 163 -10.65 8.56 -11.84
C SER A 163 -10.98 10.04 -12.01
N GLY A 164 -11.82 10.62 -11.15
CA GLY A 164 -12.29 12.00 -11.27
C GLY A 164 -13.14 12.24 -12.51
N SER A 165 -13.92 11.23 -12.92
CA SER A 165 -14.72 11.22 -14.15
C SER A 165 -16.22 11.42 -13.92
N ASP A 166 -16.64 11.47 -12.65
CA ASP A 166 -17.99 11.78 -12.16
C ASP A 166 -17.95 13.08 -11.35
#